data_AF-A0A4U0UP08-F1
#
_entry.id   AF-A0A4U0UP08-F1
#
_cell.length_a   1.000
_cell.length_b   1.000
_cell.length_c   1.000
_cell.angle_alpha   90.00
_cell.angle_beta   90.00
_cell.angle_gamma   90.00
#
_symmetry.space_group_name_H-M   'P 1'
#
loop_
_entity.id
_entity.type
_entity.pdbx_description
1 polymer ?
#
loop_
_entity_poly.entity_id
_entity_poly.type
_entity_poly.pdbx_seq_one_letter_code
_entity_poly.pdbx_strand_id
1 'polypeptide(L)'
;MLLKFAALLATLATPALFAPTSSSPIPPSQDPWYTTPSGFEGASPGAVLRLRSAPGNITAIFNASSAAYNLLYRTTDSKYEPS
;
A
#
# COMPACT_ATOMS: atom_id res chain seq x y z
N MET A 1 24.99 -48.81 6.51
CA MET A 1 25.16 -48.71 7.98
C MET A 1 26.10 -47.53 8.21
N LEU A 2 25.70 -46.37 8.72
CA LEU A 2 24.86 -46.09 9.89
C LEU A 2 24.00 -44.84 9.64
N LEU A 3 22.70 -44.99 9.92
CA LEU A 3 21.68 -43.96 10.02
C LEU A 3 21.80 -43.25 11.38
N LYS A 4 21.73 -41.91 11.42
CA LYS A 4 21.30 -41.03 12.54
C LYS A 4 21.67 -39.56 12.23
N PHE A 5 20.93 -38.50 12.55
CA PHE A 5 19.61 -38.23 13.10
C PHE A 5 19.51 -36.69 13.12
N ALA A 6 18.36 -36.08 12.77
CA ALA A 6 17.98 -34.68 13.05
C ALA A 6 18.89 -33.55 12.47
N ALA A 7 18.40 -32.45 11.91
CA ALA A 7 17.27 -31.67 12.36
C ALA A 7 16.50 -31.06 11.18
N LEU A 8 15.19 -31.26 11.23
CA LEU A 8 14.19 -30.53 10.46
C LEU A 8 14.17 -29.10 11.01
N LEU A 9 14.89 -28.18 10.38
CA LEU A 9 14.71 -26.75 10.66
C LEU A 9 13.51 -26.26 9.86
N ALA A 10 12.33 -26.37 10.46
CA ALA A 10 11.16 -25.65 10.01
C ALA A 10 11.46 -24.14 10.15
N THR A 11 11.81 -23.48 9.05
CA THR A 11 11.86 -22.01 9.02
C THR A 11 10.43 -21.52 9.24
N LEU A 12 10.18 -20.98 10.43
CA LEU A 12 8.93 -20.31 10.76
C LEU A 12 8.65 -19.24 9.70
N ALA A 13 7.51 -19.35 9.03
CA ALA A 13 6.93 -18.22 8.34
C ALA A 13 6.77 -17.08 9.35
N THR A 14 7.45 -15.96 9.13
CA THR A 14 7.22 -14.70 9.83
C THR A 14 6.14 -13.95 9.04
N PRO A 15 4.85 -13.95 9.43
CA PRO A 15 3.92 -12.98 8.89
C PRO A 15 4.16 -11.67 9.65
N ALA A 16 5.24 -10.96 9.34
CA ALA A 16 5.32 -9.53 9.62
C ALA A 16 4.73 -8.78 8.42
N LEU A 17 3.48 -9.09 8.10
CA LEU A 17 2.75 -8.46 7.00
C LEU A 17 1.66 -7.58 7.63
N PHE A 18 1.83 -6.27 7.49
CA PHE A 18 0.79 -5.25 7.71
C PHE A 18 0.48 -4.82 9.15
N ALA A 19 1.47 -4.64 10.02
CA ALA A 19 1.26 -3.66 11.10
C ALA A 19 1.24 -2.26 10.44
N PRO A 20 0.13 -1.50 10.46
CA PRO A 20 0.12 -0.15 9.92
C PRO A 20 1.06 0.69 10.78
N THR A 21 2.24 1.01 10.25
CA THR A 21 3.11 2.03 10.85
C THR A 21 2.36 3.35 10.72
N SER A 22 1.74 3.83 11.79
CA SER A 22 1.09 5.13 11.83
C SER A 22 2.14 6.23 11.79
N SER A 23 2.73 6.46 10.61
CA SER A 23 3.58 7.61 10.36
C SER A 23 2.71 8.86 10.32
N SER A 24 3.18 9.96 10.91
CA SER A 24 2.54 11.26 10.73
C SER A 24 2.47 11.58 9.23
N PRO A 25 1.31 12.05 8.71
CA PRO A 25 1.21 12.43 7.32
C PRO A 25 2.19 13.58 7.03
N ILE A 26 2.88 13.48 5.89
CA ILE A 26 3.75 14.53 5.35
C ILE A 26 3.02 15.25 4.21
N PRO A 27 3.45 16.48 3.82
CA PRO A 27 2.84 17.19 2.71
C PRO A 27 2.92 16.39 1.39
N PRO A 28 1.89 16.42 0.53
CA PRO A 28 1.89 15.68 -0.74
C PRO A 28 3.08 16.01 -1.66
N SER A 29 3.57 17.24 -1.64
CA SER A 29 4.75 17.67 -2.40
C SER A 29 6.06 17.02 -1.95
N GLN A 30 6.09 16.40 -0.77
CA GLN A 30 7.24 15.71 -0.20
C GLN A 30 7.05 14.18 -0.15
N ASP A 31 5.88 13.68 -0.54
CA ASP A 31 5.53 12.27 -0.46
C ASP A 31 5.66 11.58 -1.83
N PRO A 32 6.64 10.69 -2.03
CA PRO A 32 6.83 9.95 -3.28
C PRO A 32 5.63 9.09 -3.68
N TRP A 33 4.68 8.85 -2.76
CA TRP A 33 3.43 8.16 -3.06
C TRP A 33 2.63 8.82 -4.19
N TYR A 34 2.66 10.16 -4.25
CA TYR A 34 1.96 10.94 -5.28
C TYR A 34 2.70 10.96 -6.63
N THR A 35 3.85 10.31 -6.73
CA THR A 35 4.54 10.15 -8.02
C THR A 35 3.87 9.05 -8.84
N THR A 36 3.46 9.39 -10.04
CA THR A 36 2.78 8.49 -10.97
C THR A 36 3.67 7.31 -11.39
N PRO A 37 3.18 6.06 -11.39
CA PRO A 37 3.94 4.93 -11.89
C PRO A 37 4.07 4.98 -13.42
N SER A 38 5.16 4.42 -13.95
CA SER A 38 5.37 4.31 -15.40
C SER A 38 4.27 3.48 -16.07
N GLY A 39 3.75 3.94 -17.21
CA GLY A 39 2.76 3.21 -18.00
C GLY A 39 1.32 3.32 -17.47
N PHE A 40 1.06 4.26 -16.53
CA PHE A 40 -0.30 4.52 -16.04
C PHE A 40 -1.25 4.98 -17.15
N GLU A 41 -0.70 5.60 -18.20
CA GLU A 41 -1.43 6.12 -19.35
C GLU A 41 -2.20 5.02 -20.09
N GLY A 42 -1.69 3.78 -20.06
CA GLY A 42 -2.34 2.61 -20.67
C GLY A 42 -3.40 1.94 -19.79
N ALA A 43 -3.51 2.30 -18.50
CA ALA A 43 -4.53 1.74 -17.61
C ALA A 43 -5.92 2.30 -17.96
N SER A 44 -7.01 1.61 -17.60
CA SER A 44 -8.39 2.10 -17.81
C SER A 44 -8.80 3.20 -16.82
N PRO A 45 -9.78 4.08 -17.13
CA PRO A 45 -10.19 5.13 -16.20
C PRO A 45 -10.78 4.48 -14.94
N GLY A 46 -10.37 4.95 -13.76
CA GLY A 46 -10.75 4.37 -12.47
C GLY A 46 -9.91 3.15 -12.04
N ALA A 47 -8.95 2.69 -12.85
CA ALA A 47 -8.06 1.61 -12.44
C ALA A 47 -7.22 2.00 -11.23
N VAL A 48 -7.14 1.12 -10.23
CA VAL A 48 -6.29 1.31 -9.05
C VAL A 48 -4.84 1.01 -9.43
N LEU A 49 -3.97 2.01 -9.29
CA LEU A 49 -2.54 1.95 -9.61
C LEU A 49 -1.70 1.59 -8.39
N ARG A 50 -2.08 2.11 -7.21
CA ARG A 50 -1.43 1.78 -5.92
C ARG A 50 -2.45 1.85 -4.77
N LEU A 51 -2.19 1.08 -3.72
CA LEU A 51 -2.98 1.04 -2.50
C LEU A 51 -2.06 1.05 -1.27
N ARG A 52 -2.33 1.94 -0.31
CA ARG A 52 -1.69 1.91 1.02
C ARG A 52 -2.72 2.20 2.12
N SER A 53 -2.42 1.77 3.34
CA SER A 53 -3.09 2.32 4.53
C SER A 53 -2.84 3.82 4.63
N ALA A 54 -3.88 4.59 4.97
CA ALA A 54 -3.74 6.03 5.12
C ALA A 54 -2.81 6.34 6.31
N PRO A 55 -1.77 7.18 6.13
CA PRO A 55 -0.95 7.64 7.24
C PRO A 55 -1.78 8.48 8.21
N GLY A 56 -1.34 8.55 9.47
CA GLY A 56 -2.06 9.23 10.54
C GLY A 56 -3.10 8.34 11.25
N ASN A 57 -4.09 8.98 11.86
CA ASN A 57 -5.04 8.37 12.79
C ASN A 57 -6.50 8.77 12.51
N ILE A 58 -6.88 8.95 11.25
CA ILE A 58 -8.23 9.41 10.88
C ILE A 58 -9.35 8.50 11.41
N THR A 59 -9.08 7.21 11.60
CA THR A 59 -10.00 6.24 12.22
C THR A 59 -10.29 6.55 13.69
N ALA A 60 -9.39 7.23 14.41
CA ALA A 60 -9.62 7.69 15.78
C ALA A 60 -10.52 8.94 15.84
N ILE A 61 -10.65 9.67 14.73
CA ILE A 61 -11.54 10.83 14.62
C ILE A 61 -12.95 10.36 14.22
N PHE A 62 -13.02 9.41 13.29
CA PHE A 62 -14.27 8.84 12.80
C PHE A 62 -14.52 7.46 13.42
N ASN A 63 -15.13 7.45 14.60
CA ASN A 63 -15.35 6.27 15.46
C ASN A 63 -16.10 5.08 14.81
N ALA A 64 -16.71 5.27 13.64
CA ALA A 64 -17.39 4.22 12.87
C ALA A 64 -16.52 3.63 11.73
N SER A 65 -15.26 4.04 11.60
CA SER A 65 -14.37 3.58 10.52
C SER A 65 -13.41 2.52 11.03
N SER A 66 -13.46 1.31 10.45
CA SER A 66 -12.53 0.23 10.81
C SER A 66 -11.13 0.40 10.22
N ALA A 67 -11.01 1.09 9.09
CA ALA A 67 -9.76 1.34 8.40
C ALA A 67 -9.87 2.56 7.48
N ALA A 68 -8.71 3.11 7.10
CA ALA A 68 -8.59 4.16 6.10
C ALA A 68 -7.47 3.83 5.13
N TYR A 69 -7.68 4.14 3.85
CA TYR A 69 -6.77 3.81 2.77
C TYR A 69 -6.61 4.99 1.81
N ASN A 70 -5.41 5.11 1.25
CA ASN A 70 -5.13 6.00 0.13
C ASN A 70 -5.03 5.16 -1.14
N LEU A 71 -5.85 5.49 -2.13
CA LEU A 71 -5.84 4.86 -3.45
C LEU A 71 -5.23 5.85 -4.45
N LEU A 72 -4.20 5.42 -5.16
CA LEU A 72 -3.76 6.11 -6.38
C LEU A 72 -4.46 5.44 -7.55
N TYR A 73 -5.19 6.20 -8.35
CA TYR A 73 -6.01 5.67 -9.44
C TYR A 73 -5.84 6.51 -10.71
N ARG A 74 -6.07 5.88 -11.86
CA ARG A 74 -6.02 6.56 -13.16
C ARG A 74 -7.28 7.39 -13.38
N THR A 75 -7.13 8.64 -13.80
CA THR A 75 -8.24 9.53 -14.15
C THR A 75 -8.01 10.22 -15.51
N THR A 76 -8.84 11.21 -15.83
CA THR A 76 -8.74 12.05 -17.02
C THR A 76 -8.85 13.52 -16.61
N ASP A 77 -7.94 14.36 -17.09
CA ASP A 77 -7.89 15.78 -16.75
C ASP A 77 -8.84 16.65 -17.61
N SER A 78 -8.86 17.97 -17.38
CA SER A 78 -9.71 18.91 -18.12
C SER A 78 -9.34 19.06 -19.60
N LYS A 79 -8.20 18.52 -20.04
CA LYS A 79 -7.76 18.46 -21.45
C LYS A 79 -8.03 17.11 -22.08
N TYR A 80 -8.71 16.21 -21.37
CA TYR A 80 -8.97 14.83 -21.80
C TYR A 80 -7.74 13.94 -21.87
N GLU A 81 -6.66 14.28 -21.15
CA GLU A 81 -5.44 13.47 -21.08
C GLU A 81 -5.43 12.55 -19.85
N PRO A 82 -4.72 11.40 -19.89
CA PRO A 82 -4.56 10.54 -18.72
C PRO A 82 -3.85 11.28 -17.57
N SER A 83 -4.40 11.16 -16.35
CA SER A 83 -3.83 11.74 -15.12
C SER A 83 -3.90 10.77 -13.93
#